data_AF-A0A4Q9VDW3-F1
#
_entry.id   AF-A0A4Q9VDW3-F1
#
_cell.length_a   1.000
_cell.length_b   1.000
_cell.length_c   1.000
_cell.angle_alpha   90.00
_cell.angle_beta   90.00
_cell.angle_gamma   90.00
#
_symmetry.space_group_name_H-M   'P 1'
#
loop_
_entity.id
_entity.type
_entity.pdbx_description
1 polymer ?
#
loop_
_entity_poly.entity_id
_entity_poly.type
_entity_poly.pdbx_seq_one_letter_code
_entity_poly.pdbx_strand_id
1 'polypeptide(L)'
;MMSVSSAGGSVPSSCFSDGAPMLLATSKVMPVSIYGDHADDSVCMPDACSRSLTIRTRVASLQGRSMPTPAVSDPLDMPNGSPSVQSDVVSLDHSSKERSTMRSSSTSGRRVGRRSHDMDLGGDRYTLSLTAGGGLQPEQSAVLAMIHRDGEAWCSTVDRAFAEGCLHPDTKTAHRVASEIAVRLDALSQEERGLLIKANPSDQTMILWLAACRAYRIVGEFAVEVVSDRHQVFRTDLSPLDFDVFFEAKSISSVKLQTAAKSTRAKIRSLVFRFMREAGIISADGRIHGVLLTPAIYEILRNRPRDQRYFPNHWRRL
;
A
#
# COMPACT_ATOMS: atom_id res chain seq x y z
N MET A 1 92.67 8.54 -13.64
CA MET A 1 92.30 9.90 -13.18
C MET A 1 91.37 9.72 -11.98
N MET A 2 91.89 9.58 -10.76
CA MET A 2 92.18 10.64 -9.78
C MET A 2 90.99 11.57 -9.46
N SER A 3 90.32 11.33 -8.32
CA SER A 3 90.19 12.24 -7.14
C SER A 3 88.81 12.15 -6.44
N VAL A 4 88.70 11.61 -5.21
CA VAL A 4 88.63 12.24 -3.82
C VAL A 4 87.44 13.22 -3.63
N SER A 5 86.59 13.25 -2.58
CA SER A 5 86.74 13.17 -1.09
C SER A 5 85.35 12.99 -0.40
N SER A 6 85.21 12.16 0.67
CA SER A 6 85.14 12.48 2.14
C SER A 6 83.81 13.11 2.62
N ALA A 7 83.14 12.81 3.76
CA ALA A 7 83.47 12.27 5.10
C ALA A 7 82.19 11.60 5.73
N GLY A 8 82.23 10.51 6.52
CA GLY A 8 82.52 10.38 7.97
C GLY A 8 81.28 9.76 8.65
N GLY A 9 81.26 8.53 9.24
CA GLY A 9 81.89 8.05 10.48
C GLY A 9 81.03 8.45 11.71
N SER A 10 80.67 7.66 12.73
CA SER A 10 80.81 6.25 13.14
C SER A 10 79.87 6.03 14.35
N VAL A 11 79.55 4.75 14.63
CA VAL A 11 78.77 4.16 15.76
C VAL A 11 79.32 4.55 17.17
N PRO A 12 78.67 4.24 18.32
CA PRO A 12 78.77 2.87 18.90
C PRO A 12 77.67 2.36 19.87
N SER A 13 77.70 1.02 20.09
CA SER A 13 77.52 0.24 21.36
C SER A 13 76.25 0.38 22.21
N SER A 14 75.37 -0.64 22.33
CA SER A 14 75.44 -1.91 23.11
C SER A 14 75.31 -1.75 24.64
N CYS A 15 74.34 -2.43 25.27
CA CYS A 15 74.51 -3.38 26.40
C CYS A 15 73.17 -3.75 27.10
N PHE A 16 72.97 -5.07 27.30
CA PHE A 16 72.39 -5.81 28.45
C PHE A 16 71.00 -5.44 29.00
N SER A 17 70.15 -6.32 29.55
CA SER A 17 69.93 -7.77 29.63
C SER A 17 68.65 -7.95 30.48
N ASP A 18 68.02 -9.14 30.39
CA ASP A 18 67.26 -9.87 31.42
C ASP A 18 65.78 -10.23 31.14
N GLY A 19 65.51 -11.53 31.28
CA GLY A 19 64.31 -12.01 31.98
C GLY A 19 63.22 -12.73 31.18
N ALA A 20 63.44 -14.02 30.87
CA ALA A 20 62.35 -15.03 30.85
C ALA A 20 61.92 -15.32 32.32
N PRO A 21 60.77 -15.98 32.69
CA PRO A 21 60.13 -17.08 31.96
C PRO A 21 58.59 -17.25 32.07
N MET A 22 58.14 -18.35 31.45
CA MET A 22 56.86 -19.08 31.51
C MET A 22 56.19 -19.25 32.88
N LEU A 23 54.86 -19.41 32.89
CA LEU A 23 54.05 -20.50 33.54
C LEU A 23 52.54 -20.18 33.32
N LEU A 24 51.79 -21.00 32.56
CA LEU A 24 50.86 -22.06 33.01
C LEU A 24 49.63 -21.60 33.83
N ALA A 25 48.46 -22.06 33.37
CA ALA A 25 47.37 -22.68 34.15
C ALA A 25 45.96 -22.01 34.15
N THR A 26 45.03 -22.75 33.54
CA THR A 26 43.72 -23.20 34.05
C THR A 26 42.41 -22.53 33.59
N SER A 27 41.55 -23.43 33.10
CA SER A 27 40.10 -23.32 32.88
C SER A 27 39.31 -23.05 34.16
N LYS A 28 38.18 -22.34 34.02
CA LYS A 28 37.00 -22.41 34.90
C LYS A 28 35.79 -21.95 34.07
N VAL A 29 34.99 -22.86 33.52
CA VAL A 29 33.79 -23.48 34.12
C VAL A 29 32.72 -22.46 34.50
N MET A 30 31.63 -22.51 33.73
CA MET A 30 30.31 -21.90 33.96
C MET A 30 29.72 -22.29 35.33
N PRO A 31 28.75 -21.50 35.82
CA PRO A 31 27.57 -22.13 36.38
C PRO A 31 26.27 -21.58 35.78
N VAL A 32 25.38 -22.54 35.53
CA VAL A 32 23.93 -22.39 35.38
C VAL A 32 23.32 -21.95 36.72
N SER A 33 22.35 -21.05 36.70
CA SER A 33 21.45 -20.81 37.84
C SER A 33 19.99 -20.72 37.38
N ILE A 34 19.12 -21.31 38.20
CA ILE A 34 17.69 -21.58 38.05
C ILE A 34 16.88 -20.54 38.87
N TYR A 35 15.71 -20.17 38.34
CA TYR A 35 14.50 -19.53 38.94
C TYR A 35 14.57 -18.73 40.27
N GLY A 36 13.98 -17.53 40.24
CA GLY A 36 13.48 -16.80 41.42
C GLY A 36 12.73 -15.51 41.05
N ASP A 37 11.43 -15.47 41.37
CA ASP A 37 10.48 -14.34 41.30
C ASP A 37 10.88 -13.16 42.21
N HIS A 38 10.71 -11.92 41.73
CA HIS A 38 9.84 -10.87 42.30
C HIS A 38 10.18 -9.44 41.80
N ALA A 39 9.13 -8.82 41.23
CA ALA A 39 8.66 -7.43 41.38
C ALA A 39 9.52 -6.21 40.95
N ASP A 40 8.77 -5.30 40.29
CA ASP A 40 8.94 -3.86 40.12
C ASP A 40 10.08 -3.34 39.24
N ASP A 41 9.73 -3.00 38.00
CA ASP A 41 9.91 -1.62 37.54
C ASP A 41 8.94 -1.27 36.41
N SER A 42 8.03 -0.37 36.74
CA SER A 42 7.10 0.32 35.87
C SER A 42 7.84 1.22 34.87
N VAL A 43 7.70 0.95 33.58
CA VAL A 43 7.95 1.94 32.53
C VAL A 43 6.77 1.98 31.56
N CYS A 44 6.07 3.12 31.60
CA CYS A 44 4.99 3.55 30.72
C CYS A 44 5.30 3.31 29.23
N MET A 45 4.44 2.53 28.57
CA MET A 45 4.22 2.57 27.12
C MET A 45 3.05 3.53 26.83
N PRO A 46 3.22 4.62 26.05
CA PRO A 46 2.09 5.41 25.60
C PRO A 46 1.44 4.81 24.34
N ASP A 47 0.20 4.38 24.49
CA ASP A 47 -0.94 4.56 23.58
C ASP A 47 -0.73 4.45 22.05
N ALA A 48 -0.77 3.21 21.55
CA ALA A 48 -1.27 2.93 20.20
C ALA A 48 -2.79 2.62 20.19
N CYS A 49 -3.37 2.25 21.34
CA CYS A 49 -4.78 1.86 21.45
C CYS A 49 -5.76 3.05 21.39
N SER A 50 -5.39 4.21 21.95
CA SER A 50 -6.23 5.42 21.94
C SER A 50 -6.53 5.98 20.55
N ARG A 51 -5.62 5.82 19.58
CA ARG A 51 -5.80 6.42 18.24
C ARG A 51 -6.79 5.63 17.38
N SER A 52 -6.73 4.30 17.41
CA SER A 52 -7.65 3.46 16.63
C SER A 52 -9.10 3.52 17.18
N LEU A 53 -9.25 3.67 18.50
CA LEU A 53 -10.56 3.94 19.11
C LEU A 53 -11.10 5.33 18.71
N THR A 54 -10.24 6.34 18.67
CA THR A 54 -10.63 7.72 18.29
C THR A 54 -11.09 7.79 16.83
N ILE A 55 -10.43 7.07 15.92
CA ILE A 55 -10.81 7.02 14.50
C ILE A 55 -12.14 6.28 14.32
N ARG A 56 -12.32 5.11 14.95
CA ARG A 56 -13.62 4.39 14.92
C ARG A 56 -14.75 5.22 15.53
N THR A 57 -14.49 5.95 16.62
CA THR A 57 -15.49 6.81 17.29
C THR A 57 -15.85 8.03 16.43
N ARG A 58 -14.87 8.66 15.76
CA ARG A 58 -15.14 9.77 14.82
C ARG A 58 -15.94 9.33 13.60
N VAL A 59 -15.59 8.19 13.00
CA VAL A 59 -16.31 7.65 11.85
C VAL A 59 -17.76 7.26 12.23
N ALA A 60 -17.96 6.65 13.40
CA ALA A 60 -19.30 6.38 13.92
C ALA A 60 -20.12 7.66 14.20
N SER A 61 -19.46 8.75 14.63
CA SER A 61 -20.12 10.03 14.90
C SER A 61 -20.60 10.77 13.64
N LEU A 62 -19.98 10.50 12.48
CA LEU A 62 -20.36 11.13 11.20
C LEU A 62 -21.56 10.44 10.53
N GLN A 63 -21.81 9.16 10.82
CA GLN A 63 -22.95 8.41 10.26
C GLN A 63 -24.30 8.73 10.94
N GLY A 64 -24.31 9.51 12.02
CA GLY A 64 -25.49 9.84 12.83
C GLY A 64 -26.18 11.18 12.55
N ARG A 65 -25.75 11.99 11.56
CA ARG A 65 -26.41 13.27 11.25
C ARG A 65 -27.49 13.11 10.17
N SER A 66 -28.75 13.04 10.62
CA SER A 66 -29.93 13.18 9.76
C SER A 66 -30.06 14.60 9.20
N MET A 67 -30.37 14.69 7.90
CA MET A 67 -30.74 15.93 7.20
C MET A 67 -31.94 16.63 7.87
N PRO A 68 -31.97 17.97 7.99
CA PRO A 68 -33.20 18.68 8.29
C PRO A 68 -34.04 18.84 7.02
N THR A 69 -35.32 18.46 7.13
CA THR A 69 -36.39 18.67 6.13
C THR A 69 -36.74 20.16 6.00
N PRO A 70 -37.15 20.65 4.81
CA PRO A 70 -37.54 22.03 4.61
C PRO A 70 -38.97 22.27 5.12
N ALA A 71 -39.15 23.34 5.90
CA ALA A 71 -40.45 23.85 6.32
C ALA A 71 -41.10 24.65 5.17
N VAL A 72 -42.33 24.29 4.85
CA VAL A 72 -43.25 25.02 3.95
C VAL A 72 -44.07 25.99 4.81
N SER A 73 -44.19 27.25 4.40
CA SER A 73 -45.23 28.18 4.86
C SER A 73 -45.42 29.30 3.83
N ASP A 74 -46.60 29.33 3.20
CA ASP A 74 -47.25 30.47 2.52
C ASP A 74 -48.38 30.98 3.46
N PRO A 75 -49.16 32.04 3.14
CA PRO A 75 -48.84 33.38 2.63
C PRO A 75 -49.66 34.48 3.39
N LEU A 76 -49.30 35.77 3.41
CA LEU A 76 -50.28 36.88 3.59
C LEU A 76 -49.76 38.26 3.15
N ASP A 77 -50.58 38.90 2.30
CA ASP A 77 -50.92 40.32 2.10
C ASP A 77 -49.92 41.44 1.72
N MET A 78 -50.34 42.13 0.65
CA MET A 78 -49.97 43.46 0.10
C MET A 78 -50.59 44.58 0.99
N PRO A 79 -50.23 45.91 0.93
CA PRO A 79 -50.18 46.69 -0.32
C PRO A 79 -49.29 47.98 -0.43
N ASN A 80 -49.19 48.43 -1.69
CA ASN A 80 -49.08 49.80 -2.26
C ASN A 80 -47.94 50.79 -1.90
N GLY A 81 -47.31 51.32 -2.95
CA GLY A 81 -46.62 52.62 -2.95
C GLY A 81 -45.67 52.88 -4.14
N SER A 82 -46.21 53.39 -5.25
CA SER A 82 -45.45 54.16 -6.29
C SER A 82 -45.17 55.60 -5.78
N PRO A 83 -44.34 56.48 -6.40
CA PRO A 83 -43.94 56.49 -7.82
C PRO A 83 -42.51 56.98 -8.20
N SER A 84 -42.19 56.77 -9.50
CA SER A 84 -41.45 57.64 -10.45
C SER A 84 -40.00 58.08 -10.19
N VAL A 85 -39.08 57.79 -11.15
CA VAL A 85 -38.29 58.77 -11.95
C VAL A 85 -37.76 58.09 -13.24
N GLN A 86 -37.80 58.84 -14.34
CA GLN A 86 -37.38 58.54 -15.72
C GLN A 86 -35.85 58.55 -15.92
N SER A 87 -35.34 57.77 -16.88
CA SER A 87 -34.79 58.31 -18.14
C SER A 87 -34.16 57.21 -19.01
N ASP A 88 -34.68 57.13 -20.24
CA ASP A 88 -33.99 57.01 -21.54
C ASP A 88 -32.74 56.12 -21.68
N VAL A 89 -32.76 55.22 -22.67
CA VAL A 89 -32.07 55.43 -23.97
C VAL A 89 -32.38 54.24 -24.92
N VAL A 90 -33.12 54.58 -25.98
CA VAL A 90 -32.99 54.23 -27.40
C VAL A 90 -32.79 52.77 -27.86
N SER A 91 -33.75 52.40 -28.73
CA SER A 91 -33.94 51.23 -29.60
C SER A 91 -32.78 50.83 -30.53
N LEU A 92 -32.78 49.54 -30.93
CA LEU A 92 -33.01 49.08 -32.32
C LEU A 92 -33.04 47.53 -32.36
N ASP A 93 -34.24 46.96 -32.52
CA ASP A 93 -34.72 46.17 -33.67
C ASP A 93 -33.71 45.29 -34.46
N HIS A 94 -34.01 44.07 -34.92
CA HIS A 94 -35.29 43.35 -35.12
C HIS A 94 -35.04 41.87 -35.46
N SER A 95 -36.02 41.04 -35.08
CA SER A 95 -36.55 39.83 -35.75
C SER A 95 -35.64 38.63 -36.07
N SER A 96 -35.87 37.48 -35.42
CA SER A 96 -36.95 36.50 -35.69
C SER A 96 -36.61 35.53 -36.81
N LYS A 97 -36.57 34.24 -36.47
CA LYS A 97 -37.46 33.17 -36.98
C LYS A 97 -36.85 31.80 -36.65
N GLU A 98 -37.55 31.03 -35.80
CA GLU A 98 -38.29 29.81 -36.19
C GLU A 98 -37.39 28.57 -36.27
N ARG A 99 -37.77 27.36 -35.90
CA ARG A 99 -38.98 26.76 -35.32
C ARG A 99 -38.61 25.29 -35.06
N SER A 100 -39.08 24.80 -33.91
CA SER A 100 -39.53 23.42 -33.60
C SER A 100 -39.13 22.26 -34.54
N THR A 101 -38.65 21.14 -33.96
CA THR A 101 -39.33 19.84 -34.14
C THR A 101 -39.02 18.85 -33.00
N MET A 102 -40.02 18.01 -32.76
CA MET A 102 -40.27 17.13 -31.62
C MET A 102 -39.54 15.77 -31.66
N ARG A 103 -39.45 15.16 -30.45
CA ARG A 103 -39.65 13.72 -30.12
C ARG A 103 -38.57 12.74 -30.64
N SER A 104 -37.95 11.93 -29.79
CA SER A 104 -38.53 10.67 -29.35
C SER A 104 -37.71 10.00 -28.24
N SER A 105 -38.41 9.36 -27.31
CA SER A 105 -37.92 8.43 -26.31
C SER A 105 -37.34 7.17 -26.95
N SER A 106 -36.17 6.71 -26.46
CA SER A 106 -35.75 5.32 -26.63
C SER A 106 -34.88 4.87 -25.44
N THR A 107 -35.49 4.00 -24.66
CA THR A 107 -34.89 3.14 -23.65
C THR A 107 -33.77 2.32 -24.29
N SER A 108 -32.54 2.43 -23.81
CA SER A 108 -31.49 1.47 -24.14
C SER A 108 -30.58 1.28 -22.94
N GLY A 109 -30.83 0.19 -22.22
CA GLY A 109 -30.00 -0.28 -21.13
C GLY A 109 -28.58 -0.52 -21.62
N ARG A 110 -27.65 0.30 -21.14
CA ARG A 110 -26.22 0.10 -21.34
C ARG A 110 -25.78 -1.08 -20.48
N ARG A 111 -25.94 -2.29 -21.00
CA ARG A 111 -25.24 -3.48 -20.51
C ARG A 111 -23.76 -3.15 -20.46
N VAL A 112 -23.20 -3.04 -19.26
CA VAL A 112 -21.76 -3.08 -19.03
C VAL A 112 -21.31 -4.45 -19.51
N GLY A 113 -20.76 -4.48 -20.72
CA GLY A 113 -20.11 -5.65 -21.29
C GLY A 113 -19.03 -6.08 -20.31
N ARG A 114 -19.25 -7.23 -19.67
CA ARG A 114 -18.19 -8.03 -19.04
C ARG A 114 -17.11 -8.19 -20.11
N ARG A 115 -15.94 -7.60 -19.86
CA ARG A 115 -14.77 -7.78 -20.71
C ARG A 115 -14.40 -9.26 -20.68
N SER A 116 -14.84 -9.96 -21.71
CA SER A 116 -14.34 -11.27 -22.11
C SER A 116 -12.82 -11.20 -22.16
N HIS A 117 -12.21 -12.13 -21.43
CA HIS A 117 -10.77 -12.28 -21.29
C HIS A 117 -10.22 -12.85 -22.60
N ASP A 118 -9.97 -11.97 -23.56
CA ASP A 118 -9.11 -12.24 -24.69
C ASP A 118 -7.69 -12.51 -24.16
N MET A 119 -7.05 -13.57 -24.65
CA MET A 119 -5.61 -13.79 -24.44
C MET A 119 -4.87 -12.77 -25.29
N ASP A 120 -4.79 -11.55 -24.76
CA ASP A 120 -4.16 -10.40 -25.38
C ASP A 120 -2.64 -10.57 -25.41
N LEU A 121 -2.07 -10.49 -26.62
CA LEU A 121 -0.64 -10.37 -26.88
C LEU A 121 -0.15 -9.01 -26.35
N GLY A 122 0.00 -8.95 -25.03
CA GLY A 122 1.12 -8.29 -24.37
C GLY A 122 1.27 -6.78 -24.57
N GLY A 123 0.17 -6.03 -24.69
CA GLY A 123 0.22 -4.58 -24.48
C GLY A 123 0.82 -4.25 -23.10
N ASP A 124 1.59 -3.17 -23.02
CA ASP A 124 2.49 -2.83 -21.91
C ASP A 124 1.76 -2.37 -20.62
N ARG A 125 1.01 -3.30 -20.01
CA ARG A 125 0.08 -3.06 -18.89
C ARG A 125 0.73 -3.08 -17.50
N TYR A 126 2.03 -2.87 -17.38
CA TYR A 126 2.68 -2.76 -16.07
C TYR A 126 2.45 -1.37 -15.47
N THR A 127 2.14 -1.30 -14.18
CA THR A 127 2.03 -0.02 -13.45
C THR A 127 3.27 0.17 -12.59
N LEU A 128 4.00 1.28 -12.78
CA LEU A 128 5.22 1.60 -12.00
C LEU A 128 4.99 2.66 -10.91
N SER A 129 3.76 3.19 -10.79
CA SER A 129 3.40 4.22 -9.80
C SER A 129 3.41 3.70 -8.36
N LEU A 130 3.41 2.38 -8.17
CA LEU A 130 3.38 1.70 -6.86
C LEU A 130 4.51 2.09 -5.89
N THR A 131 5.53 2.81 -6.35
CA THR A 131 6.68 3.25 -5.56
C THR A 131 6.39 4.38 -4.56
N ALA A 132 5.19 4.97 -4.58
CA ALA A 132 4.85 6.16 -3.78
C ALA A 132 4.31 5.86 -2.36
N GLY A 133 3.88 4.62 -2.07
CA GLY A 133 3.29 4.23 -0.80
C GLY A 133 4.15 3.24 -0.02
N GLY A 134 4.51 3.55 1.23
CA GLY A 134 5.14 2.55 2.11
C GLY A 134 4.12 1.52 2.57
N GLY A 135 4.46 0.22 2.50
CA GLY A 135 3.67 -0.87 3.11
C GLY A 135 2.22 -1.04 2.61
N LEU A 136 1.56 -2.06 3.12
CA LEU A 136 0.17 -2.41 2.84
C LEU A 136 -0.80 -1.42 3.52
N GLN A 137 -0.43 -0.89 4.68
CA GLN A 137 -1.19 0.12 5.45
C GLN A 137 -2.60 -0.38 5.84
N PRO A 138 -2.71 -1.43 6.68
CA PRO A 138 -3.99 -2.08 6.99
C PRO A 138 -5.02 -1.14 7.62
N GLU A 139 -4.59 -0.28 8.56
CA GLU A 139 -5.49 0.66 9.24
C GLU A 139 -6.07 1.70 8.27
N GLN A 140 -5.21 2.39 7.51
CA GLN A 140 -5.65 3.40 6.54
C GLN A 140 -6.48 2.78 5.42
N SER A 141 -6.16 1.55 5.00
CA SER A 141 -6.95 0.81 4.02
C SER A 141 -8.35 0.49 4.53
N ALA A 142 -8.47 0.05 5.79
CA ALA A 142 -9.77 -0.20 6.40
C ALA A 142 -10.59 1.10 6.58
N VAL A 143 -9.94 2.21 6.95
CA VAL A 143 -10.59 3.53 7.04
C VAL A 143 -11.11 3.98 5.67
N LEU A 144 -10.27 3.94 4.63
CA LEU A 144 -10.67 4.32 3.28
C LEU A 144 -11.81 3.43 2.74
N ALA A 145 -11.72 2.12 2.96
CA ALA A 145 -12.77 1.19 2.56
C ALA A 145 -14.10 1.47 3.29
N MET A 146 -14.05 1.85 4.57
CA MET A 146 -15.23 2.13 5.39
C MET A 146 -15.93 3.44 5.02
N ILE A 147 -15.19 4.46 4.60
CA ILE A 147 -15.78 5.75 4.22
C ILE A 147 -16.20 5.80 2.74
N HIS A 148 -15.69 4.89 1.90
CA HIS A 148 -16.00 4.83 0.47
C HIS A 148 -17.49 4.62 0.23
N ARG A 149 -18.06 5.37 -0.72
CA ARG A 149 -19.47 5.24 -1.10
C ARG A 149 -19.57 4.50 -2.42
N ASP A 150 -20.52 3.58 -2.54
CA ASP A 150 -20.71 2.81 -3.77
C ASP A 150 -21.00 3.74 -4.97
N GLY A 151 -20.21 3.59 -6.04
CA GLY A 151 -20.29 4.43 -7.24
C GLY A 151 -19.51 5.75 -7.17
N GLU A 152 -18.91 6.08 -6.02
CA GLU A 152 -18.00 7.21 -5.87
C GLU A 152 -16.65 6.91 -6.52
N ALA A 153 -16.00 7.93 -7.10
CA ALA A 153 -14.62 7.80 -7.54
C ALA A 153 -13.67 7.76 -6.32
N TRP A 154 -12.68 6.87 -6.34
CA TRP A 154 -11.73 6.75 -5.24
C TRP A 154 -10.95 8.03 -4.92
N CYS A 155 -10.69 8.90 -5.91
CA CYS A 155 -10.07 10.20 -5.67
C CYS A 155 -10.91 11.06 -4.73
N SER A 156 -12.24 11.10 -4.93
CA SER A 156 -13.17 11.81 -4.05
C SER A 156 -13.20 11.21 -2.64
N THR A 157 -13.12 9.88 -2.53
CA THR A 157 -13.00 9.22 -1.22
C THR A 157 -11.72 9.65 -0.49
N VAL A 158 -10.58 9.72 -1.19
CA VAL A 158 -9.29 10.16 -0.62
C VAL A 158 -9.36 11.61 -0.18
N ASP A 159 -9.83 12.52 -1.04
CA ASP A 159 -9.98 13.94 -0.72
C ASP A 159 -10.86 14.14 0.53
N ARG A 160 -11.98 13.42 0.57
CA ARG A 160 -12.89 13.43 1.71
C ARG A 160 -12.26 12.87 2.98
N ALA A 161 -11.43 11.83 2.89
CA ALA A 161 -10.73 11.26 4.04
C ALA A 161 -9.82 12.28 4.74
N PHE A 162 -9.14 13.14 3.98
CA PHE A 162 -8.31 14.20 4.53
C PHE A 162 -9.14 15.39 5.02
N ALA A 163 -10.15 15.81 4.25
CA ALA A 163 -11.05 16.91 4.63
C ALA A 163 -11.81 16.64 5.94
N GLU A 164 -12.23 15.38 6.17
CA GLU A 164 -12.91 14.94 7.39
C GLU A 164 -11.92 14.58 8.52
N GLY A 165 -10.61 14.64 8.28
CA GLY A 165 -9.57 14.33 9.26
C GLY A 165 -9.49 12.85 9.65
N CYS A 166 -9.98 11.95 8.79
CA CYS A 166 -9.86 10.50 8.95
C CYS A 166 -8.43 10.00 8.67
N LEU A 167 -7.71 10.68 7.77
CA LEU A 167 -6.30 10.44 7.49
C LEU A 167 -5.45 11.64 7.91
N HIS A 168 -4.27 11.36 8.46
CA HIS A 168 -3.31 12.35 8.91
C HIS A 168 -1.88 11.78 8.80
N PRO A 169 -0.84 12.61 8.58
CA PRO A 169 -0.87 14.05 8.29
C PRO A 169 -1.35 14.39 6.88
N ASP A 170 -2.02 15.54 6.72
CA ASP A 170 -2.46 16.05 5.41
C ASP A 170 -1.26 16.63 4.64
N THR A 171 -0.51 15.72 4.01
CA THR A 171 0.69 16.05 3.25
C THR A 171 0.61 15.47 1.86
N LYS A 172 1.34 16.06 0.90
CA LYS A 172 1.43 15.52 -0.47
C LYS A 172 1.87 14.05 -0.50
N THR A 173 2.74 13.64 0.41
CA THR A 173 3.17 12.24 0.53
C THR A 173 2.05 11.34 1.04
N ALA A 174 1.31 11.77 2.06
CA ALA A 174 0.16 11.01 2.57
C ALA A 174 -0.95 10.87 1.53
N HIS A 175 -1.25 11.93 0.76
CA HIS A 175 -2.17 11.86 -0.37
C HIS A 175 -1.73 10.83 -1.41
N ARG A 176 -0.44 10.82 -1.78
CA ARG A 176 0.10 9.80 -2.70
C ARG A 176 -0.05 8.39 -2.16
N VAL A 177 0.23 8.18 -0.87
CA VAL A 177 0.04 6.88 -0.20
C VAL A 177 -1.44 6.48 -0.24
N ALA A 178 -2.35 7.39 0.10
CA ALA A 178 -3.79 7.14 0.10
C ALA A 178 -4.34 6.82 -1.29
N SER A 179 -3.86 7.51 -2.33
CA SER A 179 -4.21 7.21 -3.72
C SER A 179 -3.73 5.82 -4.15
N GLU A 180 -2.53 5.40 -3.74
CA GLU A 180 -2.04 4.03 -4.01
C GLU A 180 -2.82 2.96 -3.21
N ILE A 181 -3.25 3.27 -1.98
CA ILE A 181 -4.19 2.42 -1.24
C ILE A 181 -5.50 2.29 -2.00
N ALA A 182 -6.07 3.39 -2.47
CA ALA A 182 -7.29 3.42 -3.27
C ALA A 182 -7.19 2.53 -4.52
N VAL A 183 -6.05 2.56 -5.25
CA VAL A 183 -5.80 1.67 -6.39
C VAL A 183 -5.89 0.19 -5.99
N ARG A 184 -5.37 -0.19 -4.81
CA ARG A 184 -5.50 -1.56 -4.30
C ARG A 184 -6.95 -1.89 -3.91
N LEU A 185 -7.64 -0.98 -3.23
CA LEU A 185 -9.03 -1.18 -2.80
C LEU A 185 -10.01 -1.28 -3.97
N ASP A 186 -9.70 -0.64 -5.11
CA ASP A 186 -10.47 -0.74 -6.35
C ASP A 186 -10.39 -2.14 -6.99
N ALA A 187 -9.27 -2.85 -6.77
CA ALA A 187 -9.10 -4.24 -7.22
C ALA A 187 -9.86 -5.28 -6.37
N LEU A 188 -10.47 -4.84 -5.27
CA LEU A 188 -11.32 -5.67 -4.42
C LEU A 188 -12.79 -5.51 -4.81
N SER A 189 -13.57 -6.57 -4.61
CA SER A 189 -15.04 -6.53 -4.65
C SER A 189 -15.61 -5.90 -3.37
N GLN A 190 -16.90 -5.57 -3.41
CA GLN A 190 -17.59 -5.02 -2.23
C GLN A 190 -17.57 -5.98 -1.04
N GLU A 191 -17.74 -7.28 -1.28
CA GLU A 191 -17.69 -8.31 -0.24
C GLU A 191 -16.29 -8.37 0.40
N GLU A 192 -15.24 -8.32 -0.41
CA GLU A 192 -13.85 -8.34 0.06
C GLU A 192 -13.49 -7.08 0.85
N ARG A 193 -13.96 -5.90 0.43
CA ARG A 193 -13.83 -4.65 1.21
C ARG A 193 -14.58 -4.74 2.54
N GLY A 194 -15.78 -5.31 2.53
CA GLY A 194 -16.56 -5.57 3.74
C GLY A 194 -15.83 -6.48 4.73
N LEU A 195 -15.13 -7.51 4.22
CA LEU A 195 -14.28 -8.38 5.03
C LEU A 195 -13.06 -7.61 5.58
N LEU A 196 -12.38 -6.81 4.76
CA LEU A 196 -11.24 -6.00 5.19
C LEU A 196 -11.56 -5.10 6.40
N ILE A 197 -12.74 -4.47 6.40
CA ILE A 197 -13.18 -3.57 7.49
C ILE A 197 -13.34 -4.32 8.82
N LYS A 198 -13.79 -5.58 8.77
CA LYS A 198 -14.11 -6.40 9.96
C LYS A 198 -12.96 -7.30 10.40
N ALA A 199 -12.01 -7.57 9.51
CA ALA A 199 -10.88 -8.45 9.73
C ALA A 199 -9.95 -7.98 10.86
N ASN A 200 -9.27 -8.93 11.49
CA ASN A 200 -8.15 -8.65 12.38
C ASN A 200 -6.93 -8.13 11.57
N PRO A 201 -5.92 -7.50 12.19
CA PRO A 201 -4.79 -6.92 11.46
C PRO A 201 -4.01 -7.90 10.57
N SER A 202 -3.88 -9.17 10.98
CA SER A 202 -3.22 -10.22 10.18
C SER A 202 -4.04 -10.54 8.92
N ASP A 203 -5.34 -10.75 9.08
CA ASP A 203 -6.23 -11.00 7.94
C ASP A 203 -6.31 -9.77 7.01
N GLN A 204 -6.24 -8.55 7.55
CA GLN A 204 -6.18 -7.32 6.76
C GLN A 204 -4.95 -7.28 5.86
N THR A 205 -3.75 -7.61 6.37
CA THR A 205 -2.55 -7.63 5.54
C THR A 205 -2.62 -8.73 4.47
N MET A 206 -3.23 -9.88 4.76
CA MET A 206 -3.48 -10.93 3.76
C MET A 206 -4.43 -10.46 2.65
N ILE A 207 -5.53 -9.79 2.99
CA ILE A 207 -6.48 -9.24 2.00
C ILE A 207 -5.80 -8.15 1.17
N LEU A 208 -4.93 -7.33 1.78
CA LEU A 208 -4.20 -6.29 1.06
C LEU A 208 -3.07 -6.83 0.19
N TRP A 209 -2.47 -7.97 0.56
CA TRP A 209 -1.57 -8.70 -0.32
C TRP A 209 -2.30 -9.18 -1.58
N LEU A 210 -3.49 -9.78 -1.41
CA LEU A 210 -4.34 -10.16 -2.53
C LEU A 210 -4.67 -8.94 -3.42
N ALA A 211 -5.05 -7.83 -2.80
CA ALA A 211 -5.32 -6.56 -3.50
C ALA A 211 -4.10 -6.08 -4.30
N ALA A 212 -2.90 -6.13 -3.71
CA ALA A 212 -1.66 -5.75 -4.39
C ALA A 212 -1.33 -6.66 -5.58
N CYS A 213 -1.53 -7.97 -5.45
CA CYS A 213 -1.32 -8.93 -6.53
C CYS A 213 -2.25 -8.68 -7.72
N ARG A 214 -3.51 -8.28 -7.46
CA ARG A 214 -4.48 -7.92 -8.50
C ARG A 214 -4.22 -6.55 -9.12
N ALA A 215 -3.91 -5.56 -8.30
CA ALA A 215 -3.69 -4.17 -8.75
C ALA A 215 -2.38 -4.02 -9.54
N TYR A 216 -1.34 -4.77 -9.18
CA TYR A 216 -0.02 -4.66 -9.77
C TYR A 216 0.42 -5.99 -10.37
N ARG A 217 0.32 -6.08 -11.70
CA ARG A 217 0.70 -7.27 -12.47
C ARG A 217 2.07 -7.84 -12.10
N ILE A 218 3.08 -6.98 -11.92
CA ILE A 218 4.45 -7.43 -11.55
C ILE A 218 4.48 -8.14 -10.19
N VAL A 219 3.63 -7.73 -9.25
CA VAL A 219 3.53 -8.33 -7.91
C VAL A 219 2.82 -9.68 -8.02
N GLY A 220 1.69 -9.72 -8.72
CA GLY A 220 0.93 -10.95 -8.93
C GLY A 220 1.72 -12.02 -9.70
N GLU A 221 2.44 -11.65 -10.75
CA GLU A 221 3.30 -12.58 -11.49
C GLU A 221 4.46 -13.08 -10.63
N PHE A 222 5.11 -12.23 -9.84
CA PHE A 222 6.18 -12.67 -8.93
C PHE A 222 5.68 -13.65 -7.86
N ALA A 223 4.48 -13.39 -7.31
CA ALA A 223 3.84 -14.26 -6.34
C ALA A 223 3.56 -15.67 -6.89
N VAL A 224 3.16 -15.77 -8.15
CA VAL A 224 2.86 -17.04 -8.80
C VAL A 224 4.15 -17.74 -9.25
N GLU A 225 4.94 -17.09 -10.11
CA GLU A 225 6.04 -17.71 -10.85
C GLU A 225 7.33 -17.90 -10.03
N VAL A 226 7.46 -17.20 -8.90
CA VAL A 226 8.65 -17.33 -8.06
C VAL A 226 8.26 -17.82 -6.67
N VAL A 227 7.39 -17.10 -5.98
CA VAL A 227 7.11 -17.40 -4.56
C VAL A 227 6.39 -18.73 -4.41
N SER A 228 5.27 -18.91 -5.11
CA SER A 228 4.48 -20.14 -5.02
C SER A 228 5.20 -21.36 -5.60
N ASP A 229 5.83 -21.20 -6.77
CA ASP A 229 6.60 -22.29 -7.41
C ASP A 229 7.76 -22.77 -6.55
N ARG A 230 8.53 -21.86 -5.95
CA ARG A 230 9.62 -22.21 -5.03
C ARG A 230 9.14 -22.93 -3.78
N HIS A 231 8.08 -22.42 -3.17
CA HIS A 231 7.51 -23.06 -1.99
C HIS A 231 7.00 -24.48 -2.32
N GLN A 232 6.42 -24.69 -3.50
CA GLN A 232 5.94 -26.01 -3.93
C GLN A 232 7.06 -27.06 -3.99
N VAL A 233 8.27 -26.66 -4.39
CA VAL A 233 9.45 -27.54 -4.43
C VAL A 233 10.28 -27.49 -3.13
N PHE A 234 9.71 -26.99 -2.03
CA PHE A 234 10.35 -26.84 -0.72
C PHE A 234 11.63 -25.99 -0.73
N ARG A 235 11.80 -25.15 -1.75
CA ARG A 235 12.86 -24.15 -1.81
C ARG A 235 12.36 -22.87 -1.14
N THR A 236 12.64 -22.70 0.14
CA THR A 236 12.06 -21.58 0.90
C THR A 236 12.92 -20.32 0.87
N ASP A 237 14.18 -20.38 0.42
CA ASP A 237 15.04 -19.21 0.31
C ASP A 237 14.58 -18.27 -0.82
N LEU A 238 14.34 -17.01 -0.48
CA LEU A 238 13.99 -15.95 -1.41
C LEU A 238 14.88 -14.73 -1.19
N SER A 239 15.73 -14.48 -2.18
CA SER A 239 16.70 -13.40 -2.17
C SER A 239 16.26 -12.22 -3.05
N PRO A 240 16.78 -11.00 -2.80
CA PRO A 240 16.59 -9.86 -3.70
C PRO A 240 17.08 -10.10 -5.14
N LEU A 241 18.00 -11.05 -5.36
CA LEU A 241 18.48 -11.46 -6.68
C LEU A 241 17.42 -12.22 -7.46
N ASP A 242 16.58 -13.01 -6.78
CA ASP A 242 15.51 -13.77 -7.44
C ASP A 242 14.47 -12.85 -8.07
N PHE A 243 14.15 -11.74 -7.40
CA PHE A 243 13.33 -10.68 -7.98
C PHE A 243 14.02 -10.00 -9.16
N ASP A 244 15.33 -9.80 -9.08
CA ASP A 244 16.09 -9.20 -10.17
C ASP A 244 16.09 -10.08 -11.42
N VAL A 245 16.33 -11.39 -11.29
CA VAL A 245 16.27 -12.34 -12.40
C VAL A 245 14.87 -12.37 -12.99
N PHE A 246 13.84 -12.43 -12.14
CA PHE A 246 12.44 -12.37 -12.57
C PHE A 246 12.13 -11.08 -13.34
N PHE A 247 12.49 -9.92 -12.79
CA PHE A 247 12.22 -8.62 -13.42
C PHE A 247 12.91 -8.52 -14.78
N GLU A 248 14.13 -9.03 -14.91
CA GLU A 248 14.86 -9.07 -16.17
C GLU A 248 14.16 -9.96 -17.20
N ALA A 249 13.72 -11.15 -16.81
CA ALA A 249 12.96 -12.03 -17.70
C ALA A 249 11.68 -11.36 -18.20
N LYS A 250 10.98 -10.59 -17.35
CA LYS A 250 9.79 -9.83 -17.74
C LYS A 250 10.08 -8.61 -18.61
N SER A 251 11.28 -8.04 -18.49
CA SER A 251 11.72 -6.90 -19.31
C SER A 251 11.78 -7.29 -20.78
N ILE A 252 12.22 -8.52 -21.12
CA ILE A 252 12.35 -8.99 -22.51
C ILE A 252 11.08 -8.73 -23.35
N SER A 253 9.90 -8.90 -22.75
CA SER A 253 8.60 -8.71 -23.43
C SER A 253 7.88 -7.38 -23.11
N SER A 254 8.49 -6.44 -22.38
CA SER A 254 7.84 -5.18 -21.98
C SER A 254 8.78 -3.98 -22.07
N VAL A 255 8.41 -3.03 -22.94
CA VAL A 255 9.16 -1.77 -23.14
C VAL A 255 9.22 -0.94 -21.86
N LYS A 256 8.13 -0.87 -21.09
CA LYS A 256 8.05 -0.12 -19.83
C LYS A 256 8.93 -0.71 -18.74
N LEU A 257 9.08 -2.03 -18.69
CA LEU A 257 10.02 -2.67 -17.77
C LEU A 257 11.47 -2.51 -18.25
N GLN A 258 11.75 -2.59 -19.56
CA GLN A 258 13.09 -2.34 -20.11
C GLN A 258 13.58 -0.91 -19.86
N THR A 259 12.69 0.07 -20.03
CA THR A 259 13.00 1.50 -19.85
C THR A 259 12.95 1.95 -18.39
N ALA A 260 12.55 1.08 -17.46
CA ALA A 260 12.52 1.41 -16.05
C ALA A 260 13.94 1.63 -15.50
N ALA A 261 14.16 2.79 -14.90
CA ALA A 261 15.44 3.10 -14.26
C ALA A 261 15.78 2.08 -13.15
N LYS A 262 17.09 1.83 -12.95
CA LYS A 262 17.59 0.95 -11.87
C LYS A 262 17.02 1.31 -10.49
N SER A 263 16.85 2.61 -10.23
CA SER A 263 16.24 3.12 -8.99
C SER A 263 14.76 2.75 -8.85
N THR A 264 13.99 2.74 -9.94
CA THR A 264 12.59 2.29 -9.95
C THR A 264 12.50 0.80 -9.67
N ARG A 265 13.32 -0.03 -10.33
CA ARG A 265 13.41 -1.47 -10.07
C ARG A 265 13.76 -1.76 -8.61
N ALA A 266 14.77 -1.08 -8.06
CA ALA A 266 15.16 -1.22 -6.67
C ALA A 266 14.02 -0.85 -5.71
N LYS A 267 13.28 0.24 -5.99
CA LYS A 267 12.12 0.66 -5.19
C LYS A 267 10.99 -0.37 -5.24
N ILE A 268 10.64 -0.87 -6.43
CA ILE A 268 9.61 -1.90 -6.60
C ILE A 268 10.01 -3.15 -5.82
N ARG A 269 11.25 -3.62 -5.98
CA ARG A 269 11.78 -4.75 -5.22
C ARG A 269 11.62 -4.56 -3.71
N SER A 270 12.11 -3.44 -3.18
CA SER A 270 11.98 -3.13 -1.75
C SER A 270 10.53 -3.14 -1.27
N LEU A 271 9.61 -2.65 -2.10
CA LEU A 271 8.18 -2.64 -1.77
C LEU A 271 7.58 -4.04 -1.79
N VAL A 272 7.86 -4.85 -2.81
CA VAL A 272 7.35 -6.23 -2.93
C VAL A 272 7.80 -7.09 -1.74
N PHE A 273 9.08 -7.02 -1.38
CA PHE A 273 9.59 -7.70 -0.18
C PHE A 273 9.00 -7.16 1.12
N ARG A 274 8.68 -5.87 1.16
CA ARG A 274 7.98 -5.28 2.31
C ARG A 274 6.54 -5.81 2.41
N PHE A 275 5.78 -5.85 1.32
CA PHE A 275 4.42 -6.41 1.31
C PHE A 275 4.40 -7.86 1.76
N MET A 276 5.32 -8.69 1.24
CA MET A 276 5.39 -10.09 1.64
C MET A 276 5.72 -10.26 3.14
N ARG A 277 6.59 -9.42 3.71
CA ARG A 277 6.89 -9.45 5.15
C ARG A 277 5.69 -9.01 5.99
N GLU A 278 5.01 -7.94 5.59
CA GLU A 278 3.83 -7.44 6.30
C GLU A 278 2.64 -8.43 6.23
N ALA A 279 2.53 -9.20 5.15
CA ALA A 279 1.56 -10.28 5.00
C ALA A 279 2.06 -11.64 5.53
N GLY A 280 3.22 -11.71 6.19
CA GLY A 280 3.76 -12.97 6.74
C GLY A 280 4.08 -14.06 5.71
N ILE A 281 4.17 -13.72 4.42
CA ILE A 281 4.50 -14.63 3.33
C ILE A 281 5.98 -15.01 3.38
N ILE A 282 6.82 -14.05 3.78
CA ILE A 282 8.24 -14.29 4.04
C ILE A 282 8.62 -13.79 5.42
N SER A 283 9.61 -14.44 6.04
CA SER A 283 10.27 -13.95 7.25
C SER A 283 11.18 -12.74 6.99
N ALA A 284 11.71 -12.18 8.08
CA ALA A 284 12.71 -11.12 8.03
C ALA A 284 14.00 -11.55 7.30
N ASP A 285 14.40 -12.81 7.40
CA ASP A 285 15.57 -13.41 6.72
C ASP A 285 15.27 -13.90 5.28
N GLY A 286 14.06 -13.66 4.77
CA GLY A 286 13.70 -13.97 3.38
C GLY A 286 13.35 -15.44 3.15
N ARG A 287 12.85 -16.15 4.15
CA ARG A 287 12.30 -17.50 3.99
C ARG A 287 10.81 -17.45 3.72
N ILE A 288 10.36 -18.14 2.68
CA ILE A 288 8.95 -18.28 2.32
C ILE A 288 8.28 -19.22 3.33
N HIS A 289 7.14 -18.79 3.86
CA HIS A 289 6.31 -19.57 4.75
C HIS A 289 4.98 -19.95 4.11
N GLY A 290 4.42 -21.06 4.57
CA GLY A 290 3.02 -21.36 4.33
C GLY A 290 2.13 -20.34 5.03
N VAL A 291 1.11 -19.85 4.33
CA VAL A 291 0.10 -18.98 4.93
C VAL A 291 -1.08 -19.84 5.37
N LEU A 292 -1.52 -19.65 6.62
CA LEU A 292 -2.79 -20.18 7.10
C LEU A 292 -3.86 -19.14 6.80
N LEU A 293 -4.76 -19.44 5.87
CA LEU A 293 -5.87 -18.56 5.53
C LEU A 293 -7.06 -18.86 6.46
N THR A 294 -7.71 -17.82 6.97
CA THR A 294 -8.94 -18.00 7.75
C THR A 294 -10.08 -18.46 6.83
N PRO A 295 -11.12 -19.14 7.36
CA PRO A 295 -12.26 -19.57 6.56
C PRO A 295 -12.91 -18.42 5.78
N ALA A 296 -12.95 -17.21 6.36
CA ALA A 296 -13.48 -16.03 5.68
C ALA A 296 -12.66 -15.64 4.44
N ILE A 297 -11.32 -15.73 4.51
CA ILE A 297 -10.45 -15.48 3.35
C ILE A 297 -10.58 -16.61 2.32
N TYR A 298 -10.74 -17.86 2.75
CA TYR A 298 -10.98 -18.97 1.82
C TYR A 298 -12.27 -18.78 1.01
N GLU A 299 -13.36 -18.32 1.63
CA GLU A 299 -14.62 -18.11 0.90
C GLU A 299 -14.50 -17.05 -0.20
N ILE A 300 -13.81 -15.93 0.05
CA ILE A 300 -13.59 -14.92 -1.01
C ILE A 300 -12.72 -15.49 -2.15
N LEU A 301 -11.74 -16.34 -1.84
CA LEU A 301 -10.88 -16.98 -2.84
C LEU A 301 -11.61 -18.09 -3.61
N ARG A 302 -12.62 -18.73 -3.01
CA ARG A 302 -13.45 -19.75 -3.68
C ARG A 302 -14.19 -19.16 -4.89
N ASN A 303 -14.59 -17.90 -4.80
CA ASN A 303 -15.23 -17.17 -5.90
C ASN A 303 -14.25 -16.84 -7.04
N ARG A 304 -12.93 -16.82 -6.77
CA ARG A 304 -11.87 -16.60 -7.77
C ARG A 304 -10.68 -17.55 -7.57
N PRO A 305 -10.80 -18.82 -7.99
CA PRO A 305 -9.77 -19.83 -7.73
C PRO A 305 -8.37 -19.49 -8.25
N ARG A 306 -8.28 -18.63 -9.28
CA ARG A 306 -6.99 -18.16 -9.83
C ARG A 306 -6.16 -17.40 -8.79
N ASP A 307 -6.82 -16.73 -7.85
CA ASP A 307 -6.18 -15.87 -6.86
C ASP A 307 -5.56 -16.66 -5.72
N GLN A 308 -5.95 -17.93 -5.57
CA GLN A 308 -5.32 -18.84 -4.62
C GLN A 308 -3.81 -18.93 -4.91
N ARG A 309 -3.39 -18.91 -6.18
CA ARG A 309 -1.97 -18.97 -6.59
C ARG A 309 -1.11 -17.79 -6.13
N TYR A 310 -1.70 -16.72 -5.59
CA TYR A 310 -0.93 -15.64 -4.97
C TYR A 310 -0.38 -16.02 -3.58
N PHE A 311 -0.81 -17.16 -3.03
CA PHE A 311 -0.41 -17.62 -1.71
C PHE A 311 0.44 -18.90 -1.79
N PRO A 312 1.55 -18.98 -1.04
CA PRO A 312 2.24 -20.25 -0.81
C PRO A 312 1.27 -21.27 -0.19
N ASN A 313 1.33 -22.53 -0.63
CA ASN A 313 0.43 -23.63 -0.20
C ASN A 313 -1.04 -23.53 -0.60
N HIS A 314 -1.37 -22.77 -1.63
CA HIS A 314 -2.74 -22.66 -2.15
C HIS A 314 -3.44 -23.98 -2.51
N TRP A 315 -2.70 -25.08 -2.65
CA TRP A 315 -3.21 -26.41 -2.97
C TRP A 315 -3.64 -27.25 -1.76
N ARG A 316 -3.23 -26.89 -0.53
CA ARG A 316 -3.66 -27.62 0.67
C ARG A 316 -5.08 -27.17 1.04
N ARG A 317 -6.07 -27.92 0.54
CA ARG A 317 -7.44 -27.88 1.07
C ARG A 317 -7.39 -28.39 2.51
N LEU A 318 -7.89 -27.59 3.45
CA LEU A 318 -8.38 -28.10 4.74
C LEU A 318 -9.76 -28.72 4.52
#